data_AF-A0A2I1EGZ9-F1
#
_entry.id   AF-A0A2I1EGZ9-F1
#
_cell.length_a   1.000
_cell.length_b   1.000
_cell.length_c   1.000
_cell.angle_alpha   90.00
_cell.angle_beta   90.00
_cell.angle_gamma   90.00
#
_symmetry.space_group_name_H-M   'P 1'
#
loop_
_entity.id
_entity.type
_entity.pdbx_description
1 polymer ?
#
loop_
_entity_poly.entity_id
_entity_poly.type
_entity_poly.pdbx_seq_one_letter_code
_entity_poly.pdbx_strand_id
1 'polypeptide(L)' 'MATITELVNAIKGYVDNPTIGREILANQIKRTIKQICQKENNLHQDLVHLVEGAIDRVIGNL' A
#
# COMPACT_ATOMS: atom_id res chain seq x y z
N MET A 1 -7.15 -3.65 9.45
CA MET A 1 -6.39 -2.56 8.82
C MET A 1 -5.24 -2.26 9.75
N ALA A 2 -3.99 -2.47 9.34
CA ALA A 2 -2.87 -2.18 10.22
C ALA A 2 -2.72 -0.66 10.33
N THR A 3 -3.15 -0.10 11.45
CA THR A 3 -3.03 1.34 11.73
C THR A 3 -1.61 1.66 12.17
N ILE A 4 -1.15 2.88 11.90
CA ILE A 4 0.14 3.42 12.38
C ILE A 4 0.35 3.12 13.89
N THR A 5 -0.73 3.15 14.66
CA THR A 5 -0.76 2.77 16.08
C THR A 5 -0.28 1.35 16.37
N GLU A 6 -0.65 0.35 15.55
CA GLU A 6 -0.19 -1.02 15.74
C GLU A 6 1.31 -1.16 15.45
N LEU A 7 1.81 -0.38 14.48
CA LEU A 7 3.23 -0.31 14.14
C LEU A 7 4.04 0.32 15.28
N VAL A 8 3.56 1.43 15.84
CA VAL A 8 4.19 2.08 17.00
C VAL A 8 4.20 1.15 18.22
N ASN A 9 3.12 0.40 18.47
CA ASN A 9 3.05 -0.54 19.58
C ASN A 9 3.98 -1.75 19.37
N ALA A 10 4.14 -2.24 18.14
CA ALA A 10 5.10 -3.29 17.83
C ALA A 10 6.56 -2.82 17.99
N ILE A 11 6.88 -1.59 17.59
CA ILE A 11 8.19 -0.96 17.84
C ILE A 11 8.45 -0.87 19.35
N LYS A 12 7.44 -0.46 20.12
CA LYS A 12 7.56 -0.36 21.58
C LYS A 12 7.79 -1.72 22.23
N GLY A 13 7.01 -2.73 21.84
CA GLY A 13 7.19 -4.11 22.30
C GLY A 13 8.51 -4.78 21.85
N TYR A 14 9.14 -4.31 20.77
CA TYR A 14 10.48 -4.76 20.36
C TYR A 14 11.57 -4.40 21.36
N VAL A 15 11.46 -3.20 21.96
CA VAL A 15 12.39 -2.72 22.99
C VAL A 15 12.30 -3.61 24.24
N ASP A 16 11.09 -4.10 24.56
CA ASP A 16 10.83 -4.90 25.77
C ASP A 16 11.03 -6.42 25.56
N ASN A 17 10.74 -6.95 24.36
CA ASN A 17 10.93 -8.37 24.02
C ASN A 17 11.37 -8.53 22.54
N PRO A 18 12.69 -8.59 22.28
CA PRO A 18 13.25 -8.51 20.93
C PRO A 18 12.83 -9.63 19.98
N THR A 19 12.55 -10.83 20.50
CA THR A 19 12.20 -11.99 19.67
C THR A 19 10.75 -11.90 19.19
N ILE A 20 9.81 -11.63 20.09
CA ILE A 20 8.39 -11.49 19.77
C ILE A 20 8.15 -10.22 18.94
N GLY A 21 8.83 -9.11 19.29
CA GLY A 21 8.72 -7.88 18.52
C GLY A 21 9.22 -8.01 17.07
N ARG A 22 10.25 -8.82 16.80
CA ARG A 22 10.82 -8.98 15.45
C ARG A 22 9.80 -9.58 14.49
N GLU A 23 9.09 -10.61 14.94
CA GLU A 23 8.10 -11.30 14.11
C GLU A 23 6.89 -10.41 13.81
N ILE A 24 6.41 -9.66 14.81
CA ILE A 24 5.30 -8.70 14.65
C ILE A 24 5.68 -7.60 13.67
N LEU A 25 6.87 -7.00 13.83
CA LEU A 25 7.38 -5.97 12.91
C LEU A 25 7.54 -6.50 11.48
N ALA A 26 8.12 -7.69 11.30
CA ALA A 26 8.27 -8.31 9.98
C ALA A 26 6.93 -8.54 9.28
N ASN A 27 5.92 -9.01 10.02
CA ASN A 27 4.58 -9.22 9.50
C ASN A 27 3.89 -7.91 9.11
N GLN A 28 4.07 -6.84 9.90
CA GLN A 28 3.52 -5.51 9.58
C GLN A 28 4.20 -4.90 8.36
N ILE A 29 5.52 -4.99 8.24
CA ILE A 29 6.27 -4.53 7.06
C ILE A 29 5.77 -5.26 5.81
N LYS A 30 5.67 -6.60 5.85
CA LYS A 30 5.17 -7.40 4.73
C LYS A 30 3.76 -7.00 4.31
N ARG A 31 2.85 -6.77 5.26
CA ARG A 31 1.48 -6.30 4.99
C ARG A 31 1.47 -4.91 4.37
N THR A 32 2.28 -3.99 4.90
CA THR A 32 2.38 -2.60 4.42
C THR A 32 2.91 -2.55 2.99
N ILE A 33 3.97 -3.29 2.68
CA ILE A 33 4.51 -3.41 1.32
C ILE A 33 3.43 -3.91 0.35
N LYS A 34 2.69 -4.97 0.72
CA LYS A 34 1.61 -5.49 -0.12
C LYS A 34 0.53 -4.43 -0.41
N GLN A 35 0.15 -3.65 0.60
CA GLN A 35 -0.83 -2.58 0.45
C GLN A 35 -0.34 -1.46 -0.47
N ILE A 36 0.93 -1.06 -0.34
CA ILE A 36 1.55 -0.06 -1.23
C ILE A 36 1.52 -0.55 -2.67
N CYS A 37 1.97 -1.78 -2.95
CA CYS A 37 1.96 -2.34 -4.30
C CYS A 37 0.54 -2.45 -4.88
N GLN A 38 -0.46 -2.83 -4.07
CA GLN A 38 -1.84 -2.85 -4.53
C GLN A 38 -2.34 -1.45 -4.89
N LYS A 39 -2.01 -0.44 -4.09
CA LYS A 39 -2.42 0.95 -4.34
C LYS A 39 -1.73 1.52 -5.59
N GLU A 40 -0.46 1.18 -5.80
CA GLU A 40 0.29 1.57 -7.00
C GLU A 40 -0.31 0.97 -8.27
N ASN A 41 -0.62 -0.33 -8.26
CA ASN A 41 -1.25 -0.99 -9.40
C ASN A 41 -2.63 -0.41 -9.72
N ASN A 42 -3.45 -0.16 -8.70
CA ASN A 42 -4.75 0.47 -8.89
C ASN A 42 -4.61 1.87 -9.50
N LEU A 43 -3.67 2.68 -8.99
CA LEU A 43 -3.40 4.01 -9.56
C LEU A 43 -2.93 3.92 -11.02
N HIS A 44 -2.08 2.95 -11.34
CA HIS A 44 -1.65 2.72 -12.71
C HIS A 44 -2.84 2.39 -13.63
N GLN A 45 -3.74 1.51 -13.20
CA GLN A 45 -4.96 1.18 -13.95
C GLN A 45 -5.89 2.38 -14.11
N ASP A 46 -6.12 3.14 -13.04
CA ASP A 46 -6.95 4.35 -13.08
C ASP A 46 -6.40 5.37 -14.08
N LEU A 47 -5.08 5.54 -14.14
CA LEU A 47 -4.42 6.43 -15.09
C LEU A 47 -4.52 5.92 -16.53
N VAL A 48 -4.34 4.62 -16.76
CA VAL A 48 -4.50 4.02 -18.09
C VAL A 48 -5.93 4.22 -18.59
N HIS A 49 -6.93 3.91 -17.78
CA HIS A 49 -8.34 4.09 -18.14
C HIS A 49 -8.71 5.56 -18.40
N LEU A 50 -8.14 6.49 -17.63
CA LEU A 50 -8.34 7.93 -17.85
C LEU A 50 -7.77 8.35 -19.22
N VAL A 51 -6.56 7.91 -19.54
CA VAL A 51 -5.89 8.26 -20.81
C VAL A 51 -6.62 7.66 -22.00
N GLU A 52 -7.01 6.39 -21.93
CA GLU A 52 -7.79 5.73 -22.98
C GLU A 52 -9.12 6.44 -23.23
N GLY A 53 -9.88 6.74 -22.17
CA GLY A 53 -11.14 7.47 -22.30
C GLY A 53 -10.97 8.90 -22.82
N ALA A 54 -9.85 9.56 -22.51
CA ALA A 54 -9.54 10.88 -23.07
C ALA A 54 -9.23 10.81 -24.57
N ILE A 55 -8.49 9.79 -25.01
CA ILE A 55 -8.18 9.56 -26.43
C ILE A 55 -9.46 9.25 -27.21
N ASP A 56 -10.32 8.35 -26.70
CA ASP A 56 -11.60 8.02 -27.33
C ASP A 56 -12.50 9.25 -27.49
N ARG A 57 -12.51 10.13 -26.49
CA ARG A 57 -13.25 11.40 -26.55
C ARG A 57 -12.66 12.38 -27.57
N VAL A 58 -11.34 12.42 -27.74
CA VAL A 58 -10.70 13.30 -28.74
C VAL A 58 -10.95 12.77 -30.16
N ILE A 59 -10.83 11.47 -30.39
CA ILE A 59 -11.06 10.85 -31.70
C ILE A 59 -12.54 10.88 -32.07
N GLY A 60 -13.46 10.64 -31.13
CA GLY A 60 -14.91 10.67 -31.41
C GLY A 60 -15.48 12.07 -31.70
N ASN A 61 -14.71 13.13 -31.48
CA ASN A 61 -15.08 14.52 -31.79
C ASN A 61 -14.41 15.07 -33.07
N LEU A 62 -13.60 14.27 -33.76
CA LEU A 62 -13.02 14.55 -35.07
C LEU A 62 -13.89 13.95 -36.19
#